data_AF-A0A6N7EJ37-F1
#
_entry.id   AF-A0A6N7EJ37-F1
#
_cell.length_a   1.000
_cell.length_b   1.000
_cell.length_c   1.000
_cell.angle_alpha   90.00
_cell.angle_beta   90.00
_cell.angle_gamma   90.00
#
_symmetry.space_group_name_H-M   'P 1'
#
loop_
_entity.id
_entity.type
_entity.pdbx_description
1 polymer ?
#
loop_
_entity_poly.entity_id
_entity_poly.type
_entity_poly.pdbx_seq_one_letter_code
_entity_poly.pdbx_strand_id
1 'polypeptide(L)'
;MSWPLVLGLGAVALLWPLMQLTGLADAIGRQATPLVVALAVALVWVGVVGLGRAPRPVLTLTLAGVAYGVYLLVLGIVLGPALGDGGIPLSAIPWAMAPMLALDAFYGFLAGLLALVVQNVRGGRS
;
A
#
# COMPACT_ATOMS: atom_id res chain seq x y z
N MET A 1 -0.43 12.26 -15.08
CA MET A 1 -0.34 11.61 -13.75
C MET A 1 -1.14 12.45 -12.78
N SER A 2 -2.10 11.86 -12.08
CA SER A 2 -2.91 12.58 -11.09
C SER A 2 -2.38 12.33 -9.68
N TRP A 3 -1.73 13.34 -9.10
CA TRP A 3 -1.28 13.31 -7.69
C TRP A 3 -2.39 12.94 -6.68
N PRO A 4 -3.65 13.39 -6.83
CA PRO A 4 -4.73 12.97 -5.94
C PRO A 4 -4.97 11.46 -5.96
N LEU A 5 -4.73 10.79 -7.09
CA LEU A 5 -4.92 9.35 -7.23
C LEU A 5 -3.78 8.59 -6.53
N VAL A 6 -2.55 9.08 -6.64
CA VAL A 6 -1.38 8.51 -5.92
C VAL A 6 -1.59 8.61 -4.41
N LEU A 7 -1.98 9.79 -3.92
CA LEU A 7 -2.24 10.01 -2.49
C LEU A 7 -3.44 9.20 -1.99
N GLY A 8 -4.53 9.15 -2.77
CA GLY A 8 -5.71 8.35 -2.43
C GLY A 8 -5.43 6.85 -2.36
N LEU A 9 -4.62 6.32 -3.28
CA LEU A 9 -4.18 4.92 -3.24
C LEU A 9 -3.19 4.64 -2.11
N GLY A 10 -2.30 5.58 -1.81
CA GLY A 10 -1.42 5.47 -0.65
C GLY A 10 -2.20 5.45 0.66
N ALA A 11 -3.29 6.23 0.76
CA ALA A 11 -4.15 6.28 1.94
C ALA A 11 -4.82 4.93 2.30
N VAL A 12 -4.79 3.94 1.40
CA VAL A 12 -5.18 2.57 1.71
C VAL A 12 -4.33 1.97 2.85
N ALA A 13 -3.14 2.53 3.13
CA ALA A 13 -2.37 2.24 4.33
C ALA A 13 -3.16 2.41 5.63
N LEU A 14 -4.15 3.31 5.66
CA LEU A 14 -5.00 3.52 6.83
C LEU A 14 -5.97 2.35 7.09
N LEU A 15 -6.10 1.38 6.18
CA LEU A 15 -6.83 0.15 6.50
C LEU A 15 -6.20 -0.60 7.67
N TRP A 16 -4.87 -0.54 7.81
CA TRP A 16 -4.16 -1.19 8.91
C TRP A 16 -4.59 -0.67 10.30
N PRO A 17 -4.50 0.64 10.61
CA PRO A 17 -4.98 1.16 11.89
C PRO A 17 -6.48 0.96 12.08
N LEU A 18 -7.29 1.02 11.03
CA LEU A 18 -8.73 0.75 11.14
C LEU A 18 -9.01 -0.70 11.56
N MET A 19 -8.28 -1.68 11.03
CA MET A 19 -8.42 -3.09 11.43
C MET A 19 -8.00 -3.33 12.88
N GLN A 20 -6.96 -2.65 13.35
CA GLN A 20 -6.52 -2.72 14.75
C GLN A 20 -7.56 -2.08 15.70
N LEU A 21 -8.08 -0.90 15.34
CA LEU A 21 -9.08 -0.18 16.13
C LEU A 21 -10.43 -0.91 16.22
N THR A 22 -10.79 -1.65 15.17
CA THR A 22 -12.06 -2.39 15.10
C THR A 22 -11.98 -3.81 15.66
N GLY A 23 -10.79 -4.31 16.00
CA GLY A 23 -10.58 -5.69 16.43
C GLY A 23 -10.71 -6.73 15.30
N LEU A 24 -10.87 -6.29 14.05
CA LEU A 24 -10.93 -7.17 12.87
C LEU A 24 -9.63 -7.98 12.71
N ALA A 25 -8.49 -7.41 13.09
CA ALA A 25 -7.21 -8.09 13.07
C ALA A 25 -7.18 -9.33 13.99
N ASP A 26 -7.87 -9.28 15.13
CA ASP A 26 -7.96 -10.42 16.06
C ASP A 26 -8.96 -11.47 15.58
N ALA A 27 -10.05 -11.05 14.94
CA ALA A 27 -11.06 -11.95 14.38
C ALA A 27 -10.54 -12.77 13.18
N ILE A 28 -9.69 -12.18 12.33
CA ILE A 28 -9.05 -12.86 11.19
C ILE A 28 -7.93 -13.80 11.68
N GLY A 29 -7.32 -13.48 12.82
CA GLY A 29 -6.19 -14.19 13.39
C GLY A 29 -4.84 -13.63 12.93
N ARG A 30 -3.95 -13.39 13.90
CA ARG A 30 -2.65 -12.70 13.71
C ARG A 30 -1.78 -13.19 12.56
N GLN A 31 -1.84 -14.48 12.21
CA GLN A 31 -1.05 -15.06 11.12
C GLN A 31 -1.63 -14.77 9.73
N ALA A 32 -2.96 -14.67 9.61
CA ALA A 32 -3.65 -14.43 8.35
C ALA A 32 -3.81 -12.94 8.04
N THR A 33 -3.94 -12.09 9.06
CA THR A 33 -4.12 -10.63 8.93
C THR A 33 -3.17 -9.95 7.94
N PRO A 34 -1.83 -10.11 8.01
CA PRO A 34 -0.92 -9.44 7.07
C PRO A 34 -1.15 -9.88 5.62
N LEU A 35 -1.46 -11.16 5.39
CA LEU A 35 -1.70 -11.69 4.05
C LEU A 35 -3.02 -11.15 3.47
N VAL A 36 -4.07 -11.10 4.29
CA VAL A 36 -5.38 -10.57 3.91
C VAL A 36 -5.31 -9.09 3.57
N VAL A 37 -4.59 -8.29 4.38
CA VAL A 37 -4.41 -6.87 4.11
C VAL A 37 -3.61 -6.65 2.83
N ALA A 38 -2.49 -7.37 2.65
CA ALA A 38 -1.67 -7.25 1.45
C ALA A 38 -2.49 -7.57 0.18
N LEU A 39 -3.29 -8.62 0.22
CA LEU A 39 -4.20 -8.97 -0.88
C LEU A 39 -5.27 -7.89 -1.11
N ALA A 40 -5.89 -7.37 -0.06
CA ALA A 40 -6.90 -6.32 -0.17
C ALA A 40 -6.31 -5.04 -0.79
N VAL A 41 -5.13 -4.61 -0.34
CA VAL A 41 -4.42 -3.44 -0.89
C VAL A 41 -4.11 -3.65 -2.37
N ALA A 42 -3.54 -4.81 -2.73
CA ALA A 42 -3.22 -5.14 -4.11
C ALA A 42 -4.46 -5.17 -5.01
N LEU A 43 -5.57 -5.76 -4.54
CA LEU A 43 -6.84 -5.78 -5.27
C LEU A 43 -7.41 -4.38 -5.49
N VAL A 44 -7.37 -3.51 -4.48
CA VAL A 44 -7.82 -2.12 -4.60
C VAL A 44 -6.96 -1.36 -5.61
N TRP A 45 -5.63 -1.48 -5.51
CA TRP A 45 -4.69 -0.82 -6.42
C TRP A 45 -4.86 -1.27 -7.87
N VAL A 46 -4.85 -2.58 -8.10
CA VAL A 46 -5.03 -3.16 -9.44
C VAL A 46 -6.44 -2.89 -9.96
N GLY A 47 -7.47 -2.94 -9.12
CA GLY A 47 -8.84 -2.63 -9.48
C GLY A 47 -9.00 -1.18 -9.95
N VAL A 48 -8.57 -0.21 -9.15
CA VAL A 48 -8.70 1.22 -9.46
C VAL A 48 -7.86 1.60 -10.69
N VAL A 49 -6.60 1.17 -10.73
CA VAL A 49 -5.66 1.57 -11.80
C VAL A 49 -5.84 0.71 -13.06
N GLY A 50 -5.98 -0.61 -12.91
CA GLY A 50 -6.12 -1.55 -14.01
C GLY A 50 -7.48 -1.51 -14.70
N LEU A 51 -8.57 -1.21 -13.96
CA LEU A 51 -9.88 -0.97 -14.59
C LEU A 51 -10.06 0.49 -15.04
N GLY A 52 -9.31 1.42 -14.43
CA GLY A 52 -9.27 2.82 -14.83
C GLY A 52 -8.45 3.07 -16.10
N ARG A 53 -8.52 4.31 -16.62
CA ARG A 53 -7.71 4.77 -17.77
C ARG A 53 -6.43 5.49 -17.33
N ALA A 54 -5.73 4.95 -16.35
CA ALA A 54 -4.47 5.54 -15.90
C ALA A 54 -3.43 5.45 -17.03
N PRO A 55 -2.90 6.57 -17.58
CA PRO A 55 -2.02 6.53 -18.76
C PRO A 55 -0.67 5.84 -18.52
N ARG A 56 -0.25 5.72 -17.25
CA ARG A 56 1.03 5.13 -16.83
C ARG A 56 0.82 4.28 -15.56
N PRO A 57 0.17 3.11 -15.67
CA PRO A 57 -0.29 2.33 -14.51
C PRO A 57 0.86 1.91 -13.58
N VAL A 58 1.99 1.48 -14.18
CA VAL A 58 3.17 1.03 -13.43
C VAL A 58 3.73 2.15 -12.55
N LEU A 59 4.08 3.29 -13.15
CA LEU A 59 4.70 4.40 -12.43
C LEU A 59 3.70 5.01 -11.43
N THR A 60 2.40 5.05 -11.73
CA THR A 60 1.37 5.47 -10.77
C THR A 60 1.33 4.56 -9.55
N LEU A 61 1.35 3.23 -9.72
CA LEU A 61 1.31 2.30 -8.59
C LEU A 61 2.64 2.21 -7.84
N THR A 62 3.79 2.39 -8.51
CA THR A 62 5.08 2.53 -7.83
C THR A 62 5.10 3.76 -6.92
N LEU A 63 4.62 4.91 -7.39
CA LEU A 63 4.51 6.11 -6.56
C LEU A 63 3.46 5.95 -5.45
N ALA A 64 2.37 5.22 -5.71
CA ALA A 64 1.40 4.89 -4.68
C ALA A 64 2.02 3.98 -3.61
N GLY A 65 2.89 3.04 -4.00
CA GLY A 65 3.71 2.23 -3.10
C GLY A 65 4.62 3.07 -2.21
N VAL A 66 5.34 4.03 -2.79
CA VAL A 66 6.15 4.98 -2.00
C VAL A 66 5.27 5.75 -1.02
N ALA A 67 4.13 6.30 -1.48
CA ALA A 67 3.21 7.04 -0.61
C ALA A 67 2.66 6.16 0.53
N TYR A 68 2.29 4.92 0.22
CA TYR A 68 1.84 3.91 1.17
C TYR A 68 2.90 3.62 2.25
N GLY A 69 4.15 3.39 1.83
CA GLY A 69 5.26 3.19 2.76
C GLY A 69 5.51 4.41 3.65
N VAL A 70 5.39 5.63 3.10
CA VAL A 70 5.46 6.87 3.89
C VAL A 70 4.32 6.93 4.92
N TYR A 71 3.09 6.59 4.53
CA TYR A 71 1.97 6.56 5.47
C TYR A 71 2.18 5.53 6.57
N LEU A 72 2.66 4.33 6.25
CA LEU A 72 2.99 3.31 7.25
C LEU A 72 4.09 3.78 8.20
N LEU A 73 5.13 4.45 7.69
CA LEU A 73 6.19 5.01 8.53
C LEU A 73 5.62 6.06 9.50
N VAL A 74 4.81 6.99 9.00
CA VAL A 74 4.16 8.02 9.83
C VAL A 74 3.24 7.38 10.88
N LEU A 75 2.43 6.41 10.48
CA LEU A 75 1.56 5.67 11.39
C LEU A 75 2.35 4.90 12.44
N GLY A 76 3.47 4.27 12.09
CA GLY A 76 4.33 3.56 13.02
C GLY A 76 5.00 4.47 14.05
N ILE A 77 5.34 5.70 13.67
CA ILE A 77 5.89 6.72 14.58
C ILE A 77 4.80 7.25 15.53
N VAL A 78 3.60 7.54 14.99
CA VAL A 78 2.52 8.20 15.75
C VAL A 78 1.74 7.21 16.61
N LEU A 79 1.35 6.07 16.03
CA LEU A 79 0.50 5.07 16.66
C LEU A 79 1.28 3.93 17.31
N GLY A 80 2.50 3.62 16.84
CA GLY A 80 3.32 2.54 17.38
C GLY A 80 3.52 2.61 18.91
N PRO A 81 3.82 3.78 19.49
CA PRO A 81 3.90 3.93 20.94
C PRO A 81 2.58 3.65 21.67
N ALA A 82 1.45 3.98 21.06
CA ALA A 82 0.11 3.78 21.63
C ALA A 82 -0.39 2.33 21.52
N LEU A 83 0.10 1.58 20.53
CA LEU A 83 -0.31 0.20 20.25
C LEU A 83 0.51 -0.86 20.99
N GLY A 84 1.56 -0.46 21.74
CA GLY A 84 2.37 -1.39 22.55
C GLY A 84 3.41 -2.19 21.77
N ASP A 85 3.50 -2.00 20.44
CA ASP A 85 4.45 -2.70 19.54
C ASP A 85 5.89 -2.17 19.62
N GLY A 86 6.20 -1.29 20.58
CA GLY A 86 7.54 -0.72 20.77
C GLY A 86 7.90 0.44 19.82
N GLY A 87 7.02 0.78 18.87
CA GLY A 87 7.20 1.91 17.94
C GLY A 87 8.47 1.82 17.07
N ILE A 88 8.59 2.70 16.07
CA ILE A 88 9.87 2.89 15.37
C ILE A 88 10.66 3.94 16.15
N PRO A 89 11.81 3.60 16.77
CA PRO A 89 12.62 4.60 17.45
C PRO A 89 13.12 5.63 16.44
N LEU A 90 13.01 6.93 16.79
CA LEU A 90 13.35 8.05 15.90
C LEU A 90 14.76 7.93 15.31
N SER A 91 15.70 7.36 16.07
CA SER A 91 17.09 7.12 15.67
C SER A 91 17.26 6.04 14.58
N ALA A 92 16.31 5.12 14.44
CA ALA A 92 16.35 4.07 13.43
C ALA A 92 15.67 4.48 12.11
N ILE A 93 14.94 5.59 12.08
CA ILE A 93 14.18 6.03 10.90
C ILE A 93 15.05 6.14 9.64
N PRO A 94 16.23 6.78 9.63
CA PRO A 94 17.01 6.93 8.40
C PRO A 94 17.41 5.58 7.79
N TRP A 95 17.67 4.58 8.63
CA TRP A 95 18.06 3.23 8.20
C TRP A 95 16.87 2.32 7.89
N ALA A 96 15.73 2.52 8.54
CA ALA A 96 14.51 1.78 8.23
C ALA A 96 13.81 2.30 6.96
N MET A 97 13.90 3.61 6.69
CA MET A 97 13.10 4.27 5.66
C MET A 97 13.47 3.81 4.25
N ALA A 98 14.77 3.76 3.91
CA ALA A 98 15.19 3.36 2.57
C ALA A 98 14.75 1.93 2.17
N PRO A 99 15.03 0.88 2.95
CA PRO A 99 14.60 -0.48 2.60
C PRO A 99 13.07 -0.65 2.65
N MET A 100 12.38 0.02 3.58
CA MET A 100 10.92 -0.04 3.68
C MET A 100 10.25 0.58 2.45
N LEU A 101 10.62 1.82 2.12
CA LEU A 101 10.08 2.49 0.93
C LEU A 101 10.44 1.78 -0.36
N ALA A 102 11.65 1.20 -0.46
CA ALA A 102 12.04 0.41 -1.62
C ALA A 102 11.17 -0.84 -1.78
N LEU A 103 10.86 -1.53 -0.68
CA LEU A 103 9.99 -2.71 -0.69
C LEU A 103 8.55 -2.33 -1.05
N ASP A 104 8.00 -1.27 -0.47
CA ASP A 104 6.65 -0.79 -0.79
C ASP A 104 6.55 -0.29 -2.25
N ALA A 105 7.58 0.40 -2.73
CA ALA A 105 7.69 0.80 -4.13
C ALA A 105 7.76 -0.42 -5.07
N PHE A 106 8.46 -1.47 -4.66
CA PHE A 106 8.54 -2.73 -5.40
C PHE A 106 7.18 -3.44 -5.47
N TYR A 107 6.43 -3.52 -4.37
CA TYR A 107 5.07 -4.03 -4.40
C TYR A 107 4.14 -3.17 -5.27
N GLY A 108 4.27 -1.84 -5.19
CA GLY A 108 3.59 -0.92 -6.09
C GLY A 108 3.93 -1.15 -7.56
N PHE A 109 5.20 -1.41 -7.86
CA PHE A 109 5.65 -1.78 -9.20
C PHE A 109 5.03 -3.10 -9.69
N LEU A 110 5.02 -4.14 -8.86
CA LEU A 110 4.39 -5.43 -9.19
C LEU A 110 2.88 -5.28 -9.44
N ALA A 111 2.17 -4.56 -8.58
CA ALA A 111 0.76 -4.23 -8.78
C ALA A 111 0.56 -3.41 -10.07
N GLY A 112 1.49 -2.50 -10.35
CA GLY A 112 1.62 -1.75 -11.60
C GLY A 112 1.65 -2.63 -12.84
N LEU A 113 2.48 -3.66 -12.84
CA LEU A 113 2.58 -4.64 -13.91
C LEU A 113 1.28 -5.42 -14.07
N LEU A 114 0.67 -5.86 -12.98
CA LEU A 114 -0.62 -6.55 -13.01
C LEU A 114 -1.72 -5.65 -13.61
N ALA A 115 -1.78 -4.38 -13.19
CA ALA A 115 -2.73 -3.41 -13.74
C ALA A 115 -2.50 -3.18 -15.24
N LEU A 116 -1.24 -3.15 -15.69
CA LEU A 116 -0.92 -3.04 -17.12
C LEU A 116 -1.40 -4.27 -17.90
N VAL A 117 -1.20 -5.48 -17.38
CA VAL A 117 -1.72 -6.71 -18.00
C VAL A 117 -3.25 -6.66 -18.11
N VAL A 118 -3.94 -6.24 -17.04
CA VAL A 118 -5.40 -6.07 -17.04
C VAL A 118 -5.86 -5.07 -18.11
N GLN A 119 -5.19 -3.92 -18.23
CA GLN A 119 -5.51 -2.93 -19.26
C GLN A 119 -5.28 -3.47 -20.68
N ASN A 120 -4.17 -4.18 -20.91
CA ASN A 120 -3.82 -4.75 -22.22
C ASN A 120 -4.82 -5.83 -22.66
N VAL A 121 -5.22 -6.72 -21.76
CA VAL A 121 -6.23 -7.76 -22.04
C VAL A 121 -7.60 -7.14 -22.39
N ARG A 122 -7.91 -5.97 -21.82
CA ARG A 122 -9.14 -5.23 -22.14
C ARG A 122 -9.03 -4.44 -23.44
N GLY A 123 -7.88 -3.83 -23.72
CA GLY A 123 -7.62 -3.02 -24.91
C GLY A 123 -7.39 -3.84 -26.18
N GLY A 124 -6.87 -5.07 -26.07
CA GLY A 124 -6.65 -6.01 -27.18
C GLY A 124 -7.91 -6.62 -27.79
N ARG A 125 -9.10 -6.14 -27.44
CA ARG A 125 -10.40 -6.47 -28.08
C ARG A 125 -10.91 -5.35 -29.00
N SER A 126 -10.03 -4.47 -29.47
CA SER A 126 -10.38 -3.36 -30.39
C SER A 126 -9.96 -3.70 -31.81
#